data_AF-A0A843GZN6-F1
#
_entry.id   AF-A0A843GZN6-F1
#
_cell.length_a   1.000
_cell.length_b   1.000
_cell.length_c   1.000
_cell.angle_alpha   90.00
_cell.angle_beta   90.00
_cell.angle_gamma   90.00
#
_symmetry.space_group_name_H-M   'P 1'
#
loop_
_entity.id
_entity.type
_entity.pdbx_description
1 polymer ?
#
loop_
_entity_poly.entity_id
_entity_poly.type
_entity_poly.pdbx_seq_one_letter_code
_entity_poly.pdbx_strand_id
1 'polypeptide(L)'
;MDFKKEKYIKIILYIISRCTHKENLGKTVISVLLYFIDFNYYELYGESLTNEIYLKSRIGVVPKHFNENMNQLIRSHNLYYRQEVYYYYLIKRYYLRQIPLFNFTKEEQMVIDHVIY
;
A
#
# COMPACT_ATOMS: atom_id res chain seq x y z
N MET A 1 15.87 5.71 -11.91
CA MET A 1 14.58 5.07 -12.24
C MET A 1 13.47 5.90 -11.63
N ASP A 2 12.48 6.26 -12.43
CA ASP A 2 11.40 7.17 -12.01
C ASP A 2 10.32 6.43 -11.25
N PHE A 3 9.71 7.11 -10.28
CA PHE A 3 8.61 6.60 -9.47
C PHE A 3 7.37 6.29 -10.33
N LYS A 4 6.95 5.02 -10.37
CA LYS A 4 5.79 4.52 -11.13
C LYS A 4 4.49 4.77 -10.35
N LYS A 5 4.09 6.04 -10.22
CA LYS A 5 2.97 6.51 -9.37
C LYS A 5 1.65 5.76 -9.59
N GLU A 6 1.25 5.51 -10.84
CA GLU A 6 0.00 4.81 -11.14
C GLU A 6 -0.02 3.37 -10.61
N LYS A 7 1.09 2.65 -10.77
CA LYS A 7 1.27 1.29 -10.24
C LYS A 7 1.21 1.30 -8.72
N TYR A 8 1.94 2.23 -8.10
CA TYR A 8 1.96 2.41 -6.65
C TYR A 8 0.56 2.63 -6.06
N ILE A 9 -0.21 3.57 -6.65
CA ILE A 9 -1.59 3.84 -6.22
C ILE A 9 -2.48 2.60 -6.41
N LYS A 10 -2.37 1.91 -7.54
CA LYS A 10 -3.15 0.69 -7.82
C LYS A 10 -2.89 -0.39 -6.76
N ILE A 11 -1.64 -0.60 -6.36
CA ILE A 11 -1.26 -1.55 -5.32
C ILE A 11 -1.83 -1.14 -3.96
N ILE A 12 -1.75 0.15 -3.58
CA ILE A 12 -2.36 0.63 -2.33
C ILE A 12 -3.86 0.32 -2.28
N LEU A 13 -4.59 0.65 -3.36
CA LEU A 13 -6.03 0.41 -3.42
C LEU A 13 -6.33 -1.09 -3.36
N TYR A 14 -5.48 -1.91 -4.00
CA TYR A 14 -5.61 -3.36 -3.94
C TYR A 14 -5.40 -3.90 -2.53
N ILE A 15 -4.31 -3.52 -1.85
CA ILE A 15 -4.02 -3.87 -0.45
C ILE A 15 -5.21 -3.52 0.44
N ILE A 16 -5.72 -2.29 0.34
CA ILE A 16 -6.87 -1.86 1.15
C ILE A 16 -8.08 -2.73 0.84
N SER A 17 -8.43 -2.94 -0.43
CA SER A 17 -9.61 -3.74 -0.79
C SER A 17 -9.55 -5.18 -0.27
N ARG A 18 -8.37 -5.82 -0.30
CA ARG A 18 -8.19 -7.22 0.12
C ARG A 18 -8.00 -7.37 1.62
N CYS A 19 -7.34 -6.41 2.27
CA CYS A 19 -6.94 -6.51 3.68
C CYS A 19 -7.84 -5.71 4.63
N THR A 20 -8.94 -5.09 4.18
CA THR A 20 -9.82 -4.26 5.05
C THR A 20 -10.33 -5.03 6.29
N HIS A 21 -10.46 -6.36 6.22
CA HIS A 21 -10.88 -7.18 7.35
C HIS A 21 -9.83 -7.26 8.48
N LYS A 22 -8.55 -6.96 8.20
CA LYS A 22 -7.47 -6.96 9.19
C LYS A 22 -7.57 -5.69 10.05
N GLU A 23 -7.81 -5.85 11.35
CA GLU A 23 -7.99 -4.72 12.29
C GLU A 23 -6.74 -3.84 12.40
N ASN A 24 -5.55 -4.42 12.23
CA ASN A 24 -4.27 -3.72 12.32
C ASN A 24 -3.88 -2.94 11.05
N LEU A 25 -4.71 -2.91 10.00
CA LEU A 25 -4.40 -2.31 8.70
C LEU A 25 -4.38 -0.76 8.76
N GLY A 26 -3.33 -0.23 9.38
CA GLY A 26 -2.99 1.19 9.38
C GLY A 26 -1.82 1.53 8.45
N LYS A 27 -1.40 2.81 8.47
CA LYS A 27 -0.29 3.32 7.65
C LYS A 27 0.98 2.46 7.72
N THR A 28 1.37 2.01 8.92
CA THR A 28 2.60 1.23 9.11
C THR A 28 2.52 -0.13 8.41
N VAL A 29 1.41 -0.85 8.56
CA VAL A 29 1.23 -2.15 7.91
C VAL A 29 1.21 -2.00 6.39
N ILE A 30 0.47 -1.02 5.85
CA ILE A 30 0.45 -0.76 4.40
C ILE A 30 1.86 -0.41 3.90
N SER A 31 2.63 0.37 4.66
CA SER A 31 4.00 0.75 4.32
C SER A 31 4.94 -0.45 4.23
N VAL A 32 4.81 -1.40 5.15
CA VAL A 32 5.59 -2.64 5.17
C VAL A 32 5.17 -3.57 4.03
N LEU A 33 3.88 -3.71 3.75
CA LEU A 33 3.39 -4.52 2.62
C LEU A 33 3.91 -3.98 1.27
N LEU A 34 3.88 -2.65 1.07
CA LEU A 34 4.44 -2.02 -0.13
C LEU A 34 5.93 -2.34 -0.29
N TYR A 35 6.70 -2.23 0.80
CA TYR A 35 8.12 -2.57 0.80
C TYR A 35 8.38 -4.01 0.37
N PHE A 36 7.66 -4.97 0.97
CA PHE A 36 7.83 -6.38 0.61
C PHE A 36 7.37 -6.70 -0.82
N ILE A 37 6.33 -6.04 -1.33
CA ILE A 37 5.91 -6.20 -2.73
C ILE A 37 7.02 -5.74 -3.68
N ASP A 38 7.59 -4.55 -3.45
CA ASP A 38 8.68 -4.05 -4.30
C ASP A 38 9.95 -4.90 -4.16
N PHE A 39 10.28 -5.32 -2.93
CA PHE A 39 11.45 -6.13 -2.65
C PHE A 39 11.35 -7.51 -3.30
N ASN A 40 10.24 -8.23 -3.11
CA ASN A 40 10.04 -9.56 -3.67
C ASN A 40 9.97 -9.51 -5.21
N TYR A 41 9.35 -8.47 -5.76
CA TYR A 41 9.33 -8.30 -7.22
C TYR A 41 10.74 -8.04 -7.76
N TYR A 42 11.53 -7.22 -7.06
CA TYR A 42 12.94 -6.99 -7.41
C TYR A 42 13.79 -8.25 -7.30
N GLU A 43 13.60 -9.06 -6.26
CA GLU A 43 14.31 -10.33 -6.08
C GLU A 43 14.06 -11.30 -7.26
N LEU A 44 12.83 -11.36 -7.77
CA LEU A 44 12.45 -12.27 -8.85
C LEU A 44 12.81 -11.74 -10.25
N TYR A 45 12.69 -10.43 -10.49
CA TYR A 45 12.75 -9.86 -11.84
C TYR A 45 13.87 -8.83 -12.05
N GLY A 46 14.62 -8.48 -11.00
CA GLY A 46 15.74 -7.55 -11.07
C GLY A 46 15.35 -6.07 -11.24
N GLU A 47 14.06 -5.74 -11.18
CA GLU A 47 13.54 -4.37 -11.21
C GLU A 47 12.47 -4.15 -10.15
N SER A 48 12.29 -2.91 -9.70
CA SER A 48 11.23 -2.58 -8.74
C SER A 48 9.89 -2.38 -9.46
N LEU A 49 8.83 -2.91 -8.84
CA LEU A 49 7.48 -2.81 -9.37
C LEU A 49 6.97 -1.36 -9.40
N THR A 50 7.31 -0.56 -8.38
CA THR A 50 6.85 0.83 -8.25
C THR A 50 7.95 1.88 -8.30
N ASN A 51 9.22 1.49 -8.15
CA ASN A 51 10.36 2.39 -7.96
C ASN A 51 10.17 3.38 -6.78
N GLU A 52 9.40 2.99 -5.76
CA GLU A 52 9.24 3.79 -4.55
C GLU A 52 10.52 3.81 -3.71
N ILE A 53 10.73 4.90 -2.98
CA ILE A 53 11.85 5.07 -2.07
C ILE A 53 11.37 4.85 -0.65
N TYR A 54 11.97 3.89 0.03
CA TYR A 54 11.63 3.52 1.40
C TYR A 54 12.65 4.13 2.37
N LEU A 55 12.17 5.04 3.22
CA LEU A 55 12.96 5.75 4.21
C LEU A 55 12.95 4.98 5.54
N LYS A 56 14.12 4.80 6.15
CA LYS A 56 14.23 4.24 7.50
C LYS A 56 13.67 5.23 8.52
N SER A 57 12.80 4.77 9.41
CA SER A 57 12.28 5.54 10.54
C SER A 57 12.41 4.75 11.86
N ARG A 58 12.11 5.40 12.99
CA ARG A 58 12.11 4.75 14.31
C ARG A 58 11.08 3.62 14.45
N ILE A 59 10.02 3.66 13.64
CA ILE A 59 8.86 2.75 13.71
C ILE A 59 8.77 1.82 12.49
N GLY A 60 9.83 1.76 11.67
CA GLY A 60 9.90 0.91 10.47
C GLY A 60 10.19 1.70 9.19
N VAL A 61 9.84 1.10 8.04
CA VAL A 61 10.02 1.72 6.72
C VAL A 61 8.86 2.65 6.39
N VAL A 62 9.17 3.78 5.77
CA VAL A 62 8.19 4.79 5.35
C VAL A 62 8.37 5.09 3.87
N PRO A 63 7.38 4.79 3.00
CA PRO A 63 7.44 5.15 1.59
C PRO A 63 7.39 6.67 1.44
N LYS A 64 8.32 7.23 0.67
CA LYS A 64 8.49 8.68 0.51
C LYS A 64 7.20 9.36 0.02
N HIS A 65 6.50 8.75 -0.94
CA HIS A 65 5.31 9.36 -1.55
C HIS A 65 3.98 8.90 -0.91
N PHE A 66 4.01 8.18 0.22
CA PHE A 66 2.80 7.65 0.84
C PHE A 66 1.80 8.75 1.22
N ASN A 67 2.23 9.74 1.99
CA ASN A 67 1.33 10.78 2.51
C ASN A 67 0.70 11.61 1.39
N GLU A 68 1.49 12.00 0.39
CA GLU A 68 1.02 12.80 -0.74
C GLU A 68 -0.06 12.06 -1.53
N ASN A 69 0.20 10.80 -1.90
CA ASN A 69 -0.74 9.99 -2.67
C ASN A 69 -2.02 9.68 -1.88
N MET A 70 -1.91 9.36 -0.59
CA MET A 70 -3.08 9.12 0.27
C MET A 70 -3.95 10.39 0.41
N ASN A 71 -3.34 11.56 0.60
CA ASN A 71 -4.07 12.82 0.66
C ASN A 71 -4.77 13.14 -0.65
N GLN A 72 -4.13 12.86 -1.79
CA GLN A 72 -4.74 13.03 -3.11
C GLN A 72 -5.97 12.12 -3.27
N LEU A 73 -5.87 10.84 -2.91
CA LEU A 73 -6.98 9.87 -2.98
C LEU A 73 -8.16 10.24 -2.07
N ILE A 74 -7.87 10.83 -0.91
CA ILE A 74 -8.91 11.33 0.01
C ILE A 74 -9.61 12.56 -0.59
N ARG A 75 -8.84 13.51 -1.13
CA ARG A 75 -9.40 14.72 -1.78
C ARG A 75 -10.25 14.38 -3.00
N SER A 76 -9.84 13.39 -3.80
CA SER A 76 -10.60 12.93 -4.95
C SER A 76 -11.80 12.03 -4.59
N HIS A 77 -12.11 11.88 -3.30
CA HIS A 77 -13.23 11.06 -2.81
C HIS A 77 -13.18 9.58 -3.24
N ASN A 78 -11.99 9.04 -3.49
CA ASN A 78 -11.83 7.60 -3.75
C ASN A 78 -11.73 6.81 -2.44
N LEU A 79 -11.24 7.48 -1.39
CA LEU A 79 -10.88 6.87 -0.12
C LEU A 79 -11.30 7.78 1.04
N TYR A 80 -11.63 7.19 2.19
CA TYR A 80 -11.72 7.91 3.47
C TYR A 80 -10.98 7.15 4.55
N TYR A 81 -10.69 7.81 5.68
CA TYR A 81 -10.12 7.13 6.85
C TYR A 81 -10.99 7.35 8.09
N ARG A 82 -10.89 6.42 9.03
CA ARG A 82 -11.43 6.56 10.39
C ARG A 82 -10.30 6.35 11.39
N GLN A 83 -10.44 6.97 12.55
CA GLN A 83 -9.60 6.65 13.70
C GLN A 83 -10.26 5.52 14.48
N GLU A 84 -9.52 4.44 14.69
CA GLU A 84 -10.02 3.24 15.35
C GLU A 84 -9.01 2.76 16.38
N VAL A 85 -9.51 2.20 17.48
CA VAL A 85 -8.66 1.66 18.54
C VAL A 85 -8.21 0.26 18.14
N TYR A 86 -6.91 0.03 18.19
CA TYR A 86 -6.30 -1.28 18.03
C TYR A 86 -5.40 -1.53 19.24
N TYR A 87 -5.84 -2.41 20.14
CA TYR A 87 -5.29 -2.55 21.50
C TYR A 87 -5.22 -1.20 22.23
N TYR A 88 -4.02 -0.70 22.53
CA TYR A 88 -3.78 0.56 23.25
C TYR A 88 -3.47 1.74 22.31
N TYR A 89 -3.58 1.54 21.00
CA TYR A 89 -3.21 2.53 19.99
C TYR A 89 -4.42 3.02 19.21
N LEU A 90 -4.43 4.32 18.89
CA LEU A 90 -5.38 4.89 17.93
C LEU A 90 -4.74 4.89 16.53
N ILE A 91 -5.27 4.08 15.63
CA ILE A 91 -4.76 3.92 14.27
C ILE A 91 -5.67 4.60 13.25
N LYS A 92 -5.08 5.13 12.18
CA LYS A 92 -5.84 5.58 11.00
C LYS A 92 -6.03 4.41 10.06
N ARG A 93 -7.27 3.93 9.94
CA ARG A 93 -7.67 2.88 9.00
C ARG A 93 -8.31 3.50 7.77
N TYR A 94 -7.96 2.97 6.61
CA TYR A 94 -8.36 3.51 5.32
C TYR A 94 -9.39 2.59 4.66
N TYR A 95 -10.40 3.19 4.03
CA TYR A 95 -11.53 2.48 3.43
C TYR A 95 -11.83 3.04 2.04
N LEU A 96 -12.09 2.15 1.10
CA LEU A 96 -12.51 2.51 -0.25
C LEU A 96 -13.98 2.89 -0.26
N ARG A 97 -14.32 3.95 -1.01
CA ARG A 97 -15.73 4.27 -1.29
C ARG A 97 -16.28 3.44 -2.45
N GLN A 98 -15.41 3.11 -3.40
CA GLN A 98 -15.70 2.24 -4.53
C GLN A 98 -14.48 1.36 -4.77
N ILE A 99 -14.71 0.09 -5.08
CA ILE A 99 -13.64 -0.84 -5.44
C ILE A 99 -13.35 -0.64 -6.93
N PRO A 100 -12.14 -0.19 -7.32
CA PRO A 100 -11.79 -0.05 -8.72
C PRO A 100 -11.53 -1.41 -9.38
N LEU A 101 -11.50 -1.45 -10.71
CA LEU A 101 -11.01 -2.61 -11.44
C LEU A 101 -9.49 -2.71 -11.30
N PHE A 102 -9.01 -3.89 -10.92
CA PHE A 102 -7.59 -4.17 -10.76
C PHE A 102 -7.07 -4.96 -11.94
N ASN A 103 -6.18 -4.33 -12.72
CA ASN A 103 -5.50 -4.97 -13.84
C ASN A 103 -4.01 -5.02 -13.54
N PHE A 104 -3.55 -6.19 -13.10
CA PHE A 104 -2.15 -6.56 -12.89
C PHE A 104 -1.78 -7.67 -13.89
N THR A 105 -0.50 -7.79 -14.25
CA THR A 105 -0.06 -9.00 -14.96
C THR A 105 -0.13 -10.20 -14.03
N LYS A 106 -0.02 -11.42 -14.56
CA LYS A 106 -0.03 -12.63 -13.72
C LYS A 106 1.12 -12.63 -12.72
N GLU A 107 2.30 -12.20 -13.17
CA GLU A 107 3.53 -12.10 -12.39
C GLU A 107 3.37 -11.12 -11.23
N GLU A 108 2.86 -9.91 -11.52
CA GLU A 108 2.58 -8.88 -10.52
C GLU A 108 1.56 -9.37 -9.49
N GLN A 109 0.46 -9.95 -9.96
CA GLN A 109 -0.62 -10.44 -9.13
C GLN A 109 -0.11 -11.53 -8.16
N MET A 110 0.70 -12.47 -8.66
CA MET A 110 1.29 -13.53 -7.83
C MET A 110 2.17 -12.96 -6.71
N VAL A 111 3.04 -11.99 -7.00
CA VAL A 111 3.90 -11.37 -5.99
C VAL A 111 3.09 -10.58 -4.97
N ILE A 112 2.13 -9.78 -5.43
CA ILE A 112 1.28 -8.97 -4.55
C ILE A 112 0.47 -9.88 -3.63
N ASP A 113 -0.19 -10.90 -4.17
CA ASP A 113 -1.02 -11.83 -3.40
C ASP A 113 -0.18 -12.62 -2.37
N HIS A 114 1.03 -13.06 -2.74
CA HIS A 114 1.95 -13.74 -1.81
C HIS A 114 2.36 -12.88 -0.60
N VAL A 115 2.36 -11.54 -0.73
CA VAL A 115 2.72 -10.65 0.38
C VAL A 115 1.52 -10.34 1.29
N ILE A 116 0.31 -10.29 0.74
CA ILE A 116 -0.88 -9.85 1.50
C ILE A 116 -1.69 -11.00 2.12
N TYR A 117 -1.51 -12.24 1.66
CA TYR A 117 -2.12 -13.46 2.21
C TYR A 117 -1.19 -14.17 3.19
#